data_AF-A0A0D2XVV4-F1
#
_entry.id   AF-A0A0D2XVV4-F1
#
_cell.length_a   1.000
_cell.length_b   1.000
_cell.length_c   1.000
_cell.angle_alpha   90.00
_cell.angle_beta   90.00
_cell.angle_gamma   90.00
#
_symmetry.space_group_name_H-M   'P 1'
#
loop_
_entity.id
_entity.type
_entity.pdbx_description
1 polymer ?
#
loop_
_entity_poly.entity_id
_entity_poly.type
_entity_poly.pdbx_seq_one_letter_code
_entity_poly.pdbx_strand_id
1 'polypeptide(L)'
;MRTARNIRATAARVIGAHEQADPELTRLITGNDPANIEASLYSALWASLLLTPVDSFEWDEVLEPFLNRFAKSWHVDAWLVEKYIFPLYDRFGPFRERFMRNNPRRWDDPHEVLGLVDEFDEVPPPVFHRNNARTQNVLYKIGQVFRHRRYGWIGAVNGWTDQAIQNYLTGRTIGPERHVVAEDNIVLIQDPREVPESLFPQAGKFFKRFDAETCTFVSNITEQYPDD
;
A
#
# COMPACT_ATOMS: atom_id res chain seq x y z
N MET A 1 -7.11 19.20 16.77
CA MET A 1 -5.68 18.79 16.77
C MET A 1 -5.30 17.74 17.82
N ARG A 2 -5.79 17.79 19.08
CA ARG A 2 -5.39 16.81 20.12
C ARG A 2 -5.56 15.34 19.70
N THR A 3 -6.68 14.99 19.07
CA THR A 3 -6.93 13.63 18.59
C THR A 3 -5.95 13.18 17.50
N ALA A 4 -5.70 14.01 16.49
CA ALA A 4 -4.74 13.70 15.41
C ALA A 4 -3.31 13.52 15.95
N ARG A 5 -2.89 14.38 16.89
CA ARG A 5 -1.58 14.23 17.57
C ARG A 5 -1.52 12.96 18.41
N ASN A 6 -2.59 12.61 19.12
CA ASN A 6 -2.67 11.36 19.87
C ASN A 6 -2.58 10.14 18.95
N ILE A 7 -3.28 10.14 17.81
CA ILE A 7 -3.21 9.06 16.81
C ILE A 7 -1.77 8.90 16.30
N ARG A 8 -1.11 9.99 15.89
CA ARG A 8 0.29 9.97 15.43
C ARG A 8 1.24 9.43 16.51
N ALA A 9 1.09 9.87 17.76
CA ALA A 9 1.91 9.40 18.87
C ALA A 9 1.70 7.91 19.19
N THR A 10 0.45 7.45 19.16
CA THR A 10 0.11 6.04 19.38
C THR A 10 0.66 5.17 18.25
N ALA A 11 0.45 5.57 17.00
CA ALA A 11 0.93 4.79 15.85
C ALA A 11 2.46 4.68 15.83
N ALA A 12 3.19 5.75 16.15
CA ALA A 12 4.65 5.70 16.28
C ALA A 12 5.11 4.69 17.35
N ARG A 13 4.38 4.59 18.46
CA ARG A 13 4.65 3.60 19.51
C ARG A 13 4.32 2.18 19.07
N VAL A 14 3.19 1.97 18.38
CA VAL A 14 2.77 0.64 17.91
C VAL A 14 3.71 0.13 16.82
N ILE A 15 4.09 0.97 15.85
CA ILE A 15 5.06 0.63 14.81
C ILE A 15 6.45 0.37 15.42
N GLY A 16 6.86 1.12 16.45
CA GLY A 16 8.14 0.91 17.14
C GLY A 16 8.17 -0.31 18.07
N ALA A 17 7.01 -0.77 18.55
CA ALA A 17 6.90 -1.83 19.56
C ALA A 17 6.50 -3.19 18.96
N HIS A 18 6.83 -3.45 17.69
CA HIS A 18 6.38 -4.58 16.86
C HIS A 18 6.51 -6.00 17.46
N GLU A 19 7.03 -6.18 18.68
CA GLU A 19 7.10 -7.46 19.40
C GLU A 19 6.59 -7.43 20.87
N GLN A 20 6.19 -6.29 21.45
CA GLN A 20 5.87 -6.16 22.90
C GLN A 20 4.74 -5.17 23.25
N ALA A 21 3.71 -5.01 22.42
CA ALA A 21 2.61 -4.07 22.72
C ALA A 21 1.56 -4.65 23.71
N ASP A 22 1.06 -3.77 24.60
CA ASP A 22 0.09 -4.03 25.67
C ASP A 22 -1.29 -4.52 25.12
N PRO A 23 -1.92 -5.57 25.68
CA PRO A 23 -3.22 -6.09 25.27
C PRO A 23 -4.35 -5.05 25.18
N GLU A 24 -4.34 -3.96 25.97
CA GLU A 24 -5.38 -2.92 25.89
C GLU A 24 -5.22 -1.97 24.70
N LEU A 25 -3.97 -1.64 24.31
CA LEU A 25 -3.70 -0.94 23.04
C LEU A 25 -4.11 -1.79 21.83
N THR A 26 -4.25 -3.10 22.04
CA THR A 26 -4.62 -4.12 21.06
C THR A 26 -6.14 -4.15 20.77
N ARG A 27 -6.95 -3.30 21.42
CA ARG A 27 -8.40 -3.22 21.12
C ARG A 27 -8.77 -2.39 19.89
N LEU A 28 -7.89 -1.51 19.42
CA LEU A 28 -7.93 -0.92 18.06
C LEU A 28 -7.38 -1.88 16.99
N ILE A 29 -6.89 -3.03 17.44
CA ILE A 29 -6.07 -4.04 16.75
C ILE A 29 -6.89 -5.36 16.73
N THR A 30 -8.20 -5.26 16.50
CA THR A 30 -9.03 -6.41 16.14
C THR A 30 -9.40 -6.28 14.67
N GLY A 31 -8.86 -7.18 13.83
CA GLY A 31 -9.06 -7.18 12.38
C GLY A 31 -7.75 -7.10 11.59
N ASN A 32 -7.67 -6.21 10.60
CA ASN A 32 -6.45 -5.98 9.82
C ASN A 32 -5.63 -4.84 10.44
N ASP A 33 -4.80 -5.22 11.40
CA ASP A 33 -4.12 -4.32 12.33
C ASP A 33 -3.23 -3.26 11.66
N PRO A 34 -2.37 -3.60 10.67
CA PRO A 34 -1.50 -2.61 10.04
C PRO A 34 -2.29 -1.63 9.16
N ALA A 35 -3.32 -2.13 8.46
CA ALA A 35 -4.15 -1.32 7.57
C ALA A 35 -4.92 -0.24 8.31
N ASN A 36 -5.53 -0.60 9.45
CA ASN A 36 -6.31 0.33 10.27
C ASN A 36 -5.42 1.43 10.86
N ILE A 37 -4.20 1.08 11.30
CA ILE A 37 -3.25 2.05 11.86
C ILE A 37 -2.80 3.05 10.79
N GLU A 38 -2.41 2.58 9.61
CA GLU A 38 -1.95 3.48 8.55
C GLU A 38 -3.10 4.34 7.98
N ALA A 39 -4.31 3.80 7.84
CA ALA A 39 -5.48 4.60 7.46
C ALA A 39 -5.79 5.70 8.49
N SER A 40 -5.65 5.38 9.78
CA SER A 40 -5.83 6.34 10.88
C SER A 40 -4.73 7.40 10.87
N LEU A 41 -3.48 7.02 10.62
CA LEU A 41 -2.36 7.93 10.46
C LEU A 41 -2.56 8.89 9.28
N TYR A 42 -2.91 8.35 8.11
CA TYR A 42 -3.17 9.13 6.92
C TYR A 42 -4.31 10.14 7.15
N SER A 43 -5.40 9.71 7.80
CA SER A 43 -6.51 10.57 8.21
C SER A 43 -6.07 11.68 9.18
N ALA A 44 -5.17 11.37 10.13
CA ALA A 44 -4.62 12.35 11.07
C ALA A 44 -3.73 13.39 10.37
N LEU A 45 -2.97 13.00 9.34
CA LEU A 45 -2.16 13.90 8.53
C LEU A 45 -3.06 14.84 7.69
N TRP A 46 -4.09 14.31 7.03
CA TRP A 46 -5.12 15.10 6.36
C TRP A 46 -5.72 16.16 7.28
N ALA A 47 -6.21 15.76 8.45
CA ALA A 47 -6.79 16.69 9.41
C ALA A 47 -5.77 17.73 9.88
N SER A 48 -4.49 17.37 9.99
CA SER A 48 -3.44 18.31 10.39
C SER A 48 -3.15 19.34 9.29
N LEU A 49 -3.10 18.94 8.01
CA LEU A 49 -2.90 19.88 6.89
C LEU A 49 -4.08 20.85 6.72
N LEU A 50 -5.31 20.39 6.96
CA LEU A 50 -6.50 21.22 6.77
C LEU A 50 -6.76 22.19 7.93
N LEU A 51 -6.35 21.83 9.15
CA LEU A 51 -6.70 22.59 10.36
C LEU A 51 -5.54 23.40 10.93
N THR A 52 -4.32 23.20 10.45
CA THR A 52 -3.14 23.95 10.89
C THR A 52 -2.88 25.12 9.94
N PRO A 53 -2.56 26.32 10.44
CA PRO A 53 -2.14 27.43 9.59
C PRO A 53 -0.99 27.03 8.67
N VAL A 54 -1.12 27.35 7.37
CA VAL A 54 -0.17 26.95 6.32
C VAL A 54 1.21 27.59 6.48
N ASP A 55 1.30 28.69 7.21
CA ASP A 55 2.54 29.41 7.52
C ASP A 55 3.29 28.86 8.74
N SER A 56 2.76 27.80 9.36
CA SER A 56 3.36 27.18 10.54
C SER A 56 4.34 26.07 10.18
N PHE A 57 5.38 25.92 10.99
CA PHE A 57 6.34 24.82 10.89
C PHE A 57 5.69 23.44 11.05
N GLU A 58 4.61 23.34 11.84
CA GLU A 58 3.85 22.08 12.00
C GLU A 58 3.19 21.66 10.68
N TRP A 59 2.74 22.62 9.85
CA TRP A 59 2.17 22.31 8.55
C TRP A 59 3.22 21.73 7.61
N ASP A 60 4.41 22.34 7.57
CA ASP A 60 5.56 21.82 6.83
C ASP A 60 5.88 20.39 7.27
N GLU A 61 6.12 20.13 8.57
CA GLU A 61 6.45 18.80 9.12
C GLU A 61 5.44 17.69 8.79
N VAL A 62 4.19 18.05 8.50
CA VAL A 62 3.12 17.10 8.17
C VAL A 62 3.08 16.81 6.68
N LEU A 63 3.49 17.74 5.82
CA LEU A 63 3.32 17.65 4.37
C LEU A 63 4.11 16.48 3.75
N GLU A 64 5.39 16.32 4.07
CA GLU A 64 6.21 15.23 3.49
C GLU A 64 5.72 13.84 3.92
N PRO A 65 5.44 13.54 5.20
CA PRO A 65 4.85 12.27 5.61
C PRO A 65 3.49 11.98 4.97
N PHE A 66 2.73 13.04 4.67
CA PHE A 66 1.45 12.96 3.97
C PHE A 66 1.64 12.59 2.50
N LEU A 67 2.45 13.33 1.75
CA LEU A 67 2.69 13.11 0.32
C LEU A 67 3.27 11.72 0.05
N ASN A 68 4.21 11.27 0.88
CA ASN A 68 4.77 9.92 0.79
C ASN A 68 3.71 8.82 0.95
N ARG A 69 2.72 9.01 1.84
CA ARG A 69 1.62 8.04 2.03
C ARG A 69 0.63 8.10 0.91
N PHE A 70 0.25 9.31 0.51
CA PHE A 70 -0.62 9.58 -0.61
C PHE A 70 -0.11 8.84 -1.86
N ALA A 71 1.11 9.13 -2.31
CA ALA A 71 1.68 8.53 -3.52
C ALA A 71 1.80 6.99 -3.44
N LYS A 72 2.12 6.46 -2.26
CA LYS A 72 2.36 5.02 -2.09
C LYS A 72 1.09 4.17 -2.04
N SER A 73 0.04 4.66 -1.38
CA SER A 73 -1.06 3.80 -0.92
C SER A 73 -2.47 4.41 -1.07
N TRP A 74 -2.57 5.72 -1.28
CA TRP A 74 -3.84 6.47 -1.36
C TRP A 74 -3.88 7.44 -2.55
N HIS A 75 -3.24 7.08 -3.66
CA HIS A 75 -3.17 7.91 -4.87
C HIS A 75 -4.55 8.27 -5.45
N VAL A 76 -5.59 7.45 -5.18
CA VAL A 76 -6.99 7.71 -5.57
C VAL A 76 -7.58 9.00 -4.96
N ASP A 77 -6.93 9.55 -3.93
CA ASP A 77 -7.29 10.84 -3.34
C ASP A 77 -6.69 12.03 -4.11
N ALA A 78 -6.11 11.81 -5.30
CA ALA A 78 -5.51 12.84 -6.16
C ALA A 78 -6.40 14.09 -6.28
N TRP A 79 -7.66 13.88 -6.61
CA TRP A 79 -8.65 14.96 -6.75
C TRP A 79 -8.91 15.73 -5.44
N LEU A 80 -8.73 15.10 -4.27
CA LEU A 80 -8.81 15.78 -2.96
C LEU A 80 -7.58 16.63 -2.73
N VAL A 81 -6.39 16.12 -3.09
CA VAL A 81 -5.12 16.85 -2.98
C VAL A 81 -5.17 18.10 -3.86
N GLU A 82 -5.58 17.96 -5.11
CA GLU A 82 -5.78 19.08 -6.04
C GLU A 82 -6.77 20.12 -5.47
N LYS A 83 -7.90 19.65 -4.96
CA LYS A 83 -8.98 20.54 -4.51
C LYS A 83 -8.65 21.30 -3.22
N TYR A 84 -7.96 20.65 -2.28
CA TYR A 84 -7.79 21.20 -0.93
C TYR A 84 -6.36 21.54 -0.56
N ILE A 85 -5.37 20.80 -1.04
CA ILE A 85 -3.96 21.01 -0.68
C ILE A 85 -3.30 22.03 -1.61
N PHE A 86 -3.53 21.95 -2.93
CA PHE A 86 -2.90 22.90 -3.88
C PHE A 86 -3.22 24.36 -3.54
N PRO A 87 -4.49 24.76 -3.28
CA PRO A 87 -4.79 26.16 -2.96
C PRO A 87 -4.16 26.63 -1.64
N LEU A 88 -3.87 25.72 -0.70
CA LEU A 88 -3.16 26.03 0.53
C LEU A 88 -1.67 26.21 0.23
N TYR A 89 -1.07 25.24 -0.44
CA TYR A 89 0.35 25.24 -0.79
C TYR A 89 0.71 26.43 -1.67
N ASP A 90 -0.04 26.72 -2.74
CA ASP A 90 0.28 27.79 -3.70
C ASP A 90 0.25 29.19 -3.06
N ARG A 91 -0.59 29.38 -2.02
CA ARG A 91 -0.63 30.63 -1.25
C ARG A 91 0.64 30.86 -0.44
N PHE A 92 1.36 29.80 -0.05
CA PHE A 92 2.51 29.85 0.85
C PHE A 92 3.85 29.48 0.17
N GLY A 93 3.82 28.69 -0.90
CA GLY A 93 4.98 28.19 -1.66
C GLY A 93 5.98 29.27 -2.05
N PRO A 94 5.57 30.44 -2.57
CA PRO A 94 6.49 31.52 -2.92
C PRO A 94 7.27 32.12 -1.74
N PHE A 95 6.72 32.06 -0.53
CA PHE A 95 7.42 32.46 0.69
C PHE A 95 8.41 31.36 1.09
N ARG A 96 7.95 30.10 1.14
CA ARG A 96 8.74 28.90 1.45
C ARG A 96 9.99 28.75 0.57
N GLU A 97 9.85 28.86 -0.75
CA GLU A 97 10.97 28.75 -1.69
C GLU A 97 12.07 29.76 -1.40
N ARG A 98 11.72 30.98 -0.94
CA ARG A 98 12.71 32.02 -0.64
C ARG A 98 13.54 31.71 0.61
N PHE A 99 12.96 31.06 1.62
CA PHE A 99 13.69 30.69 2.85
C PHE A 99 14.46 29.39 2.72
N MET A 100 14.04 28.48 1.82
CA MET A 100 14.57 27.12 1.73
C MET A 100 15.42 26.84 0.47
N ARG A 101 15.80 27.87 -0.31
CA ARG A 101 16.60 27.74 -1.57
C ARG A 101 17.86 26.88 -1.44
N ASN A 102 18.45 26.79 -0.26
CA ASN A 102 19.71 26.08 -0.01
C ASN A 102 19.55 24.75 0.75
N ASN A 103 18.32 24.25 0.93
CA ASN A 103 18.11 22.97 1.60
C ASN A 103 18.23 21.81 0.58
N PRO A 104 19.24 20.94 0.66
CA PRO A 104 19.42 19.81 -0.26
C PRO A 104 18.32 18.75 -0.13
N ARG A 105 17.56 18.78 0.98
CA ARG A 105 16.28 18.09 1.11
C ARG A 105 15.19 19.03 0.61
N ARG A 106 15.04 19.14 -0.71
CA ARG A 106 13.82 19.74 -1.30
C ARG A 106 12.71 18.75 -0.95
N TRP A 107 11.76 19.16 -0.10
CA TRP A 107 10.63 18.30 0.23
C TRP A 107 9.75 18.23 -1.01
N ASP A 108 9.10 17.09 -1.24
CA ASP A 108 8.34 16.87 -2.46
C ASP A 108 7.28 17.96 -2.64
N ASP A 109 7.29 18.62 -3.79
CA ASP A 109 6.24 19.56 -4.16
C ASP A 109 4.95 18.76 -4.42
N PRO A 110 3.79 19.11 -3.82
CA PRO A 110 2.54 18.41 -4.09
C PRO A 110 2.21 18.28 -5.58
N HIS A 111 2.57 19.27 -6.40
CA HIS A 111 2.39 19.23 -7.86
C HIS A 111 3.34 18.24 -8.53
N GLU A 112 4.61 18.19 -8.10
CA GLU A 112 5.59 17.21 -8.62
C GLU A 112 5.16 15.78 -8.24
N VAL A 113 4.69 15.56 -7.00
CA VAL A 113 4.19 14.25 -6.55
C VAL A 113 2.96 13.81 -7.32
N LEU A 114 2.00 14.71 -7.52
CA LEU A 114 0.81 14.39 -8.30
C LEU A 114 1.16 14.12 -9.76
N GLY A 115 2.04 14.91 -10.36
CA GLY A 115 2.53 14.66 -11.71
C GLY A 115 3.15 13.27 -11.86
N LEU A 116 3.90 12.79 -10.87
CA LEU A 116 4.42 11.42 -10.85
C LEU A 116 3.31 10.36 -10.72
N VAL A 117 2.22 10.65 -10.00
CA VAL A 117 1.05 9.77 -9.91
C VAL A 117 0.33 9.70 -11.26
N ASP A 118 0.10 10.85 -11.90
CA ASP A 118 -0.56 10.94 -13.21
C ASP A 118 0.29 10.24 -14.29
N GLU A 119 1.60 10.50 -14.32
CA GLU A 119 2.54 9.80 -15.22
C GLU A 119 2.49 8.29 -15.01
N PHE A 120 2.35 7.81 -13.77
CA PHE A 120 2.23 6.39 -13.48
C PHE A 120 0.89 5.81 -13.96
N ASP A 121 -0.21 6.55 -13.81
CA ASP A 121 -1.54 6.15 -14.28
C ASP A 121 -1.63 6.12 -15.82
N GLU A 122 -0.86 6.96 -16.52
CA GLU A 122 -0.78 6.96 -17.98
C GLU A 122 0.03 5.79 -18.55
N VAL A 123 0.92 5.18 -17.76
CA VAL A 123 1.76 4.06 -18.21
C VAL A 123 0.91 2.78 -18.32
N PRO A 124 0.73 2.21 -19.53
CA PRO A 124 0.02 0.95 -19.68
C PRO A 124 0.75 -0.14 -18.91
N PRO A 125 0.03 -0.96 -18.13
CA PRO A 125 0.69 -1.96 -17.33
C PRO A 125 1.27 -3.07 -18.23
N PRO A 126 2.43 -3.65 -17.89
CA PRO A 126 3.07 -4.66 -18.72
C PRO A 126 2.21 -5.92 -18.83
N VAL A 127 2.11 -6.49 -20.03
CA VAL A 127 1.33 -7.70 -20.31
C VAL A 127 2.22 -8.94 -20.28
N PHE A 128 1.82 -9.94 -19.48
CA PHE A 128 2.50 -11.21 -19.28
C PHE A 128 1.63 -12.36 -19.80
N HIS A 129 2.04 -12.94 -20.92
CA HIS A 129 1.37 -14.07 -21.55
C HIS A 129 2.03 -15.42 -21.25
N ARG A 130 1.22 -16.48 -21.24
CA ARG A 130 1.64 -17.90 -21.14
C ARG A 130 1.83 -18.56 -22.51
N ASN A 131 2.32 -17.81 -23.49
CA ASN A 131 2.44 -18.26 -24.88
C ASN A 131 3.86 -18.68 -25.29
N ASN A 132 4.88 -18.40 -24.46
CA ASN A 132 6.26 -18.63 -24.80
C ASN A 132 6.86 -19.81 -24.00
N ALA A 133 7.92 -20.42 -24.54
CA ALA A 133 8.52 -21.63 -23.96
C ALA A 133 8.92 -21.51 -22.48
N ARG A 134 9.24 -20.28 -22.03
CA ARG A 134 9.61 -19.97 -20.64
C ARG A 134 8.40 -19.77 -19.72
N THR A 135 7.29 -19.23 -20.23
CA THR A 135 6.14 -18.82 -19.41
C THR A 135 4.98 -19.81 -19.47
N GLN A 136 4.92 -20.67 -20.50
CA GLN A 136 3.87 -21.68 -20.67
C GLN A 136 3.79 -22.69 -19.50
N ASN A 137 4.92 -22.93 -18.82
CA ASN A 137 5.05 -23.94 -17.77
C ASN A 137 5.05 -23.35 -16.35
N VAL A 138 4.73 -22.05 -16.19
CA VAL A 138 4.65 -21.45 -14.84
C VAL A 138 3.54 -22.17 -14.05
N LEU A 139 3.92 -22.81 -12.93
CA LEU A 139 3.07 -23.77 -12.22
C LEU A 139 1.89 -23.14 -11.45
N TYR A 140 1.96 -21.84 -11.17
CA TYR A 140 0.99 -21.12 -10.36
C TYR A 140 0.29 -20.03 -11.17
N LYS A 141 -0.95 -19.73 -10.81
CA LYS A 141 -1.82 -18.74 -11.45
C LYS A 141 -2.11 -17.57 -10.52
N ILE A 142 -2.44 -16.42 -11.11
CA ILE A 142 -2.97 -15.28 -10.37
C ILE A 142 -4.15 -15.72 -9.51
N GLY A 143 -4.15 -15.28 -8.24
CA GLY A 143 -5.18 -15.55 -7.27
C GLY A 143 -5.04 -16.86 -6.49
N GLN A 144 -4.12 -17.76 -6.86
CA GLN A 144 -3.84 -18.92 -6.01
C GLN A 144 -3.26 -18.51 -4.66
N VAL A 145 -3.64 -19.23 -3.61
CA VAL A 145 -3.09 -19.03 -2.26
C VAL A 145 -1.93 -19.99 -2.05
N PHE A 146 -0.84 -19.51 -1.45
CA PHE A 146 0.33 -20.32 -1.14
C PHE A 146 0.86 -20.06 0.27
N ARG A 147 1.56 -21.05 0.79
CA ARG A 147 2.38 -20.97 1.99
C ARG A 147 3.85 -20.97 1.59
N HIS A 148 4.62 -20.02 2.11
CA HIS A 148 6.07 -20.02 1.92
C HIS A 148 6.71 -21.18 2.68
N ARG A 149 7.42 -22.06 1.99
CA ARG A 149 8.00 -23.31 2.54
C ARG A 149 8.90 -23.08 3.75
N ARG A 150 9.84 -22.12 3.66
CA ARG A 150 10.81 -21.81 4.73
C ARG A 150 10.22 -21.06 5.92
N TYR A 151 9.37 -20.06 5.67
CA TYR A 151 8.95 -19.10 6.69
C TYR A 151 7.51 -19.28 7.16
N GLY A 152 6.71 -20.11 6.47
CA GLY A 152 5.36 -20.50 6.87
C GLY A 152 4.28 -19.43 6.69
N TRP A 153 4.63 -18.21 6.26
CA TRP A 153 3.63 -17.17 5.99
C TRP A 153 2.81 -17.51 4.75
N ILE A 154 1.58 -16.99 4.71
CA ILE A 154 0.59 -17.26 3.67
C ILE A 154 0.38 -15.99 2.84
N GLY A 155 0.30 -16.16 1.52
CA GLY A 155 -0.02 -15.09 0.60
C GLY A 155 -0.83 -15.54 -0.61
N ALA A 156 -1.41 -14.57 -1.32
CA ALA A 156 -2.08 -14.79 -2.60
C ALA A 156 -1.22 -14.27 -3.75
N VAL A 157 -1.11 -15.04 -4.83
CA VAL A 157 -0.33 -14.69 -6.02
C VAL A 157 -0.97 -13.50 -6.72
N ASN A 158 -0.23 -12.40 -6.85
CA ASN A 158 -0.63 -11.16 -7.51
C ASN A 158 0.27 -10.83 -8.72
N GLY A 159 1.24 -11.70 -9.03
CA GLY A 159 2.10 -11.53 -10.19
C GLY A 159 3.17 -12.59 -10.25
N TRP A 160 3.48 -13.03 -11.46
CA TRP A 160 4.47 -14.06 -11.73
C TRP A 160 5.42 -13.66 -12.85
N THR A 161 6.60 -14.28 -12.83
CA THR A 161 7.61 -14.30 -13.89
C THR A 161 7.81 -15.76 -14.33
N ASP A 162 8.71 -16.01 -15.29
CA ASP A 162 9.02 -17.36 -15.75
C ASP A 162 9.64 -18.27 -14.67
N GLN A 163 10.10 -17.73 -13.54
CA GLN A 163 10.83 -18.49 -12.51
C GLN A 163 10.32 -18.28 -11.08
N ALA A 164 9.49 -17.27 -10.83
CA ALA A 164 9.10 -16.89 -9.47
C ALA A 164 7.81 -16.08 -9.40
N ILE A 165 7.14 -16.14 -8.24
CA ILE A 165 6.15 -15.13 -7.87
C ILE A 165 6.90 -13.82 -7.67
N GLN A 166 6.52 -12.79 -8.42
CA GLN A 166 7.12 -11.46 -8.33
C GLN A 166 6.36 -10.56 -7.36
N ASN A 167 5.04 -10.77 -7.27
CA ASN A 167 4.14 -9.99 -6.43
C ASN A 167 3.17 -10.92 -5.70
N TYR A 168 2.94 -10.65 -4.42
CA TYR A 168 1.93 -11.36 -3.63
C TYR A 168 1.27 -10.45 -2.60
N LEU A 169 0.04 -10.79 -2.20
CA LEU A 169 -0.61 -10.19 -1.05
C LEU A 169 -0.35 -11.01 0.20
N THR A 170 -0.10 -10.34 1.31
CA THR A 170 -0.07 -10.96 2.64
C THR A 170 -1.09 -10.28 3.54
N GLY A 171 -1.45 -10.95 4.63
CA GLY A 171 -2.21 -10.30 5.71
C GLY A 171 -1.38 -9.36 6.58
N ARG A 172 -0.08 -9.13 6.25
CA ARG A 172 0.88 -8.43 7.11
C ARG A 172 1.20 -7.00 6.65
N THR A 173 1.14 -6.73 5.36
CA THR A 173 1.48 -5.42 4.77
C THR A 173 0.28 -4.79 4.11
N ILE A 174 0.30 -3.49 3.86
CA ILE A 174 -0.72 -2.80 3.05
C ILE A 174 -0.28 -2.79 1.60
N GLY A 175 -1.00 -3.52 0.76
CA GLY A 175 -0.67 -3.68 -0.66
C GLY A 175 0.26 -4.86 -0.92
N PRO A 176 0.62 -5.07 -2.20
CA PRO A 176 1.41 -6.20 -2.62
C PRO A 176 2.86 -6.06 -2.19
N GLU A 177 3.37 -7.14 -1.62
CA GLU A 177 4.80 -7.33 -1.40
C GLU A 177 5.45 -7.63 -2.74
N ARG A 178 6.42 -6.79 -3.14
CA ARG A 178 7.22 -6.95 -4.36
C ARG A 178 8.49 -7.75 -4.09
N HIS A 179 8.35 -8.88 -3.40
CA HIS A 179 9.45 -9.79 -3.12
C HIS A 179 9.37 -11.01 -4.04
N VAL A 180 10.52 -11.44 -4.53
CA VAL A 180 10.61 -12.61 -5.41
C VAL A 180 10.59 -13.88 -4.56
N VAL A 181 9.55 -14.70 -4.72
CA VAL A 181 9.48 -16.04 -4.11
C VAL A 181 9.77 -17.07 -5.20
N ALA A 182 10.95 -17.67 -5.11
CA ALA A 182 11.35 -18.75 -6.01
C ALA A 182 10.37 -19.93 -5.93
N GLU A 183 10.16 -20.60 -7.06
CA GLU A 183 9.22 -21.71 -7.22
C GLU A 183 9.36 -22.80 -6.14
N ASP A 184 10.59 -23.18 -5.82
CA ASP A 184 10.91 -24.19 -4.78
C ASP A 184 10.49 -23.77 -3.35
N ASN A 185 10.09 -22.53 -3.13
CA ASN A 185 9.59 -22.06 -1.84
C ASN A 185 8.06 -21.97 -1.78
N ILE A 186 7.36 -22.38 -2.84
CA ILE A 186 5.90 -22.28 -2.94
C ILE A 186 5.28 -23.62 -2.54
N VAL A 187 4.25 -23.55 -1.70
CA VAL A 187 3.35 -24.68 -1.40
C VAL A 187 1.92 -24.17 -1.57
N LEU A 188 1.21 -24.64 -2.60
CA LEU A 188 -0.16 -24.21 -2.87
C LEU A 188 -1.11 -24.69 -1.77
N ILE A 189 -1.98 -23.80 -1.31
CA ILE A 189 -3.04 -24.10 -0.36
C ILE A 189 -4.30 -24.45 -1.14
N GLN A 190 -4.91 -25.57 -0.79
CA GLN A 190 -6.14 -26.06 -1.41
C GLN A 190 -7.32 -26.10 -0.44
N ASP A 191 -7.08 -26.00 0.87
CA ASP A 191 -8.14 -25.89 1.88
C ASP A 191 -8.43 -24.41 2.20
N PRO A 192 -9.64 -23.91 1.89
CA PRO A 192 -10.06 -22.55 2.23
C PRO A 192 -9.93 -22.21 3.72
N ARG A 193 -10.01 -23.21 4.61
CA ARG A 193 -9.93 -23.01 6.06
C ARG A 193 -8.51 -22.63 6.52
N GLU A 194 -7.51 -22.92 5.70
CA GLU A 194 -6.13 -22.51 5.96
C GLU A 194 -5.86 -21.06 5.53
N VAL A 195 -6.79 -20.42 4.80
CA VAL A 195 -6.63 -19.04 4.31
C VAL A 195 -6.97 -18.06 5.44
N PRO A 196 -6.01 -17.23 5.90
CA PRO A 196 -6.25 -16.32 7.01
C PRO A 196 -7.17 -15.17 6.60
N GLU A 197 -8.13 -14.82 7.46
CA GLU A 197 -9.08 -13.71 7.22
C GLU A 197 -8.38 -12.38 6.96
N SER A 198 -7.19 -12.16 7.53
CA SER A 198 -6.36 -10.97 7.32
C SER A 198 -6.01 -10.71 5.84
N LEU A 199 -6.08 -11.73 4.97
CA LEU A 199 -5.78 -11.62 3.55
C LEU A 199 -6.92 -10.94 2.74
N PHE A 200 -8.15 -11.04 3.22
CA PHE A 200 -9.35 -10.61 2.48
C PHE A 200 -9.52 -9.09 2.35
N PRO A 201 -9.27 -8.26 3.39
CA PRO A 201 -9.49 -6.82 3.29
C PRO A 201 -8.70 -6.14 2.17
N GLN A 202 -7.53 -6.70 1.81
CA GLN A 202 -6.66 -6.14 0.78
C GLN A 202 -6.82 -6.83 -0.57
N ALA A 203 -7.34 -8.05 -0.57
CA ALA A 203 -7.61 -8.81 -1.78
C ALA A 203 -8.51 -8.04 -2.75
N GLY A 204 -9.48 -7.26 -2.24
CA GLY A 204 -10.40 -6.46 -3.07
C GLY A 204 -9.74 -5.44 -4.00
N LYS A 205 -8.47 -5.05 -3.76
CA LYS A 205 -7.71 -4.18 -4.67
C LYS A 205 -7.31 -4.90 -5.97
N PHE A 206 -7.18 -6.22 -5.93
CA PHE A 206 -6.56 -7.04 -6.98
C PHE A 206 -7.47 -8.15 -7.49
N PHE A 207 -8.47 -8.54 -6.70
CA PHE A 207 -9.32 -9.69 -6.93
C PHE A 207 -10.78 -9.33 -6.72
N LYS A 208 -11.65 -9.95 -7.52
CA LYS A 208 -13.11 -9.68 -7.50
C LYS A 208 -13.79 -10.34 -6.30
N ARG A 209 -13.42 -11.59 -6.01
CA ARG A 209 -13.98 -12.42 -4.94
C ARG A 209 -13.05 -13.58 -4.63
N PHE A 210 -13.25 -14.23 -3.50
CA PHE A 210 -12.63 -15.52 -3.19
C PHE A 210 -13.59 -16.66 -3.54
N ASP A 211 -13.08 -17.68 -4.20
CA ASP A 211 -13.78 -18.91 -4.55
C ASP A 211 -13.32 -20.04 -3.61
N ALA A 212 -14.21 -20.44 -2.70
CA ALA A 212 -13.92 -21.48 -1.73
C ALA A 212 -13.93 -22.90 -2.34
N GLU A 213 -14.53 -23.12 -3.51
CA GLU A 213 -14.53 -24.44 -4.15
C GLU A 213 -13.16 -24.78 -4.72
N THR A 214 -12.48 -23.77 -5.27
CA THR A 214 -11.15 -23.90 -5.87
C THR A 214 -10.02 -23.42 -4.97
N CYS A 215 -10.36 -22.78 -3.84
CA CYS A 215 -9.41 -22.12 -2.93
C CYS A 215 -8.55 -21.06 -3.64
N THR A 216 -9.18 -20.25 -4.49
CA THR A 216 -8.49 -19.19 -5.26
C THR A 216 -9.23 -17.86 -5.21
N PHE A 217 -8.49 -16.77 -5.35
CA PHE A 217 -9.06 -15.46 -5.63
C PHE A 217 -9.29 -15.28 -7.13
N VAL A 218 -10.48 -14.80 -7.51
CA VAL A 218 -10.81 -14.53 -8.90
C VAL A 218 -10.08 -13.26 -9.35
N SER A 219 -9.21 -13.39 -10.35
CA SER A 219 -8.39 -12.31 -10.90
C SER A 219 -9.22 -11.09 -11.33
N ASN A 220 -8.75 -9.89 -10.98
CA ASN A 220 -9.21 -8.62 -11.55
C ASN A 220 -8.10 -7.95 -12.39
N ILE A 221 -6.98 -8.63 -12.63
CA ILE A 221 -5.77 -8.05 -13.26
C ILE A 221 -5.57 -8.63 -14.66
N THR A 222 -6.67 -8.71 -15.40
CA THR A 222 -6.70 -9.32 -16.75
C THR A 222 -5.93 -8.51 -17.78
N GLU A 223 -5.65 -7.23 -17.50
CA GLU A 223 -4.81 -6.40 -18.36
C GLU A 223 -3.34 -6.81 -18.32
N GLN A 224 -2.81 -7.16 -17.14
CA GLN A 224 -1.42 -7.62 -16.98
C GLN A 224 -1.28 -9.12 -17.20
N TYR A 225 -2.25 -9.91 -16.75
CA TYR A 225 -2.22 -11.37 -16.81
C TYR A 225 -3.51 -11.89 -17.49
N PRO A 226 -3.65 -11.72 -18.81
CA PRO A 226 -4.88 -12.04 -19.54
C PRO A 226 -5.19 -13.54 -19.61
N ASP A 227 -4.19 -14.40 -19.38
CA ASP A 227 -4.32 -15.86 -19.47
C ASP A 227 -4.71 -16.53 -18.12
N ASP A 228 -4.86 -15.73 -17.03
CA ASP A 228 -5.15 -16.19 -15.66
C ASP A 228 -6.51 -15.71 -15.11
#